data_AF-A0A2E0Z4E2-F1
#
_entry.id   AF-A0A2E0Z4E2-F1
#
_cell.length_a   1.000
_cell.length_b   1.000
_cell.length_c   1.000
_cell.angle_alpha   90.00
_cell.angle_beta   90.00
_cell.angle_gamma   90.00
#
_symmetry.space_group_name_H-M   'P 1'
#
loop_
_entity.id
_entity.type
_entity.pdbx_description
1 polymer ?
#
loop_
_entity_poly.entity_id
_entity_poly.type
_entity_poly.pdbx_seq_one_letter_code
_entity_poly.pdbx_strand_id
1 'polypeptide(L)'
;MIYSGVLDAPGPVLDIDIDGDGGVDFAAGWMQRAVGSNGYFSSVYGPRYSVNMAYLAERRSPSSSYPAAYAALLPGAQIGPPGAPDLMWTGLSFDGMFWATRNSSLEPTVYSGAWSDVSRRFLGFRLDIGGLAHYGWMRFSTGGDGRVLLHDYAYAGTPGAVIGAGVVASPASLSLLALGLSLLLRASRRLRGARVARGVE
;
A
#
# COMPACT_ATOMS: atom_id res chain seq x y z
N MET A 1 9.73 -9.79 9.31
CA MET A 1 10.58 -9.82 8.12
C MET A 1 10.07 -10.94 7.25
N ILE A 2 9.52 -10.61 6.09
CA ILE A 2 8.92 -11.57 5.16
C ILE A 2 9.90 -11.90 4.03
N TYR A 3 10.66 -10.90 3.56
CA TYR A 3 11.60 -11.08 2.44
C TYR A 3 12.78 -10.11 2.50
N SER A 4 13.97 -10.54 2.08
CA SER A 4 15.15 -9.67 1.86
C SER A 4 15.88 -10.06 0.58
N GLY A 5 16.28 -9.07 -0.23
CA GLY A 5 17.04 -9.30 -1.46
C GLY A 5 17.80 -8.06 -1.94
N VAL A 6 18.50 -8.22 -3.06
CA VAL A 6 19.17 -7.12 -3.78
C VAL A 6 18.48 -6.94 -5.12
N LEU A 7 18.27 -5.69 -5.53
CA LEU A 7 17.83 -5.32 -6.87
C LEU A 7 18.97 -5.53 -7.89
N ASP A 8 19.44 -6.77 -8.05
CA ASP A 8 20.21 -7.16 -9.24
C ASP A 8 19.25 -7.49 -10.40
N ALA A 9 19.74 -7.81 -11.60
CA ALA A 9 18.91 -8.47 -12.61
C ALA A 9 19.13 -9.98 -12.45
N PRO A 10 18.09 -10.78 -12.16
CA PRO A 10 16.66 -10.56 -12.40
C PRO A 10 15.85 -9.98 -11.23
N GLY A 11 16.48 -9.63 -10.11
CA GLY A 11 15.84 -8.99 -8.97
C GLY A 11 15.13 -9.99 -8.07
N PRO A 12 14.62 -9.52 -6.92
CA PRO A 12 13.88 -10.37 -6.01
C PRO A 12 12.56 -10.84 -6.66
N VAL A 13 12.12 -12.07 -6.37
CA VAL A 13 10.76 -12.52 -6.69
C VAL A 13 9.92 -12.27 -5.44
N LEU A 14 8.91 -11.41 -5.58
CA LEU A 14 8.01 -11.05 -4.48
C LEU A 14 6.57 -11.31 -4.90
N ASP A 15 6.16 -12.55 -4.68
CA ASP A 15 4.81 -13.04 -4.98
C ASP A 15 4.09 -13.28 -3.64
N ILE A 16 3.00 -12.54 -3.41
CA ILE A 16 2.27 -12.54 -2.15
C ILE A 16 0.80 -12.77 -2.45
N ASP A 17 0.27 -13.83 -1.84
CA ASP A 17 -1.15 -14.07 -1.64
C ASP A 17 -1.57 -13.29 -0.37
N ILE A 18 -2.26 -12.17 -0.57
CA ILE A 18 -2.62 -11.23 0.50
C ILE A 18 -3.90 -11.69 1.19
N ASP A 19 -4.89 -12.16 0.44
CA ASP A 19 -6.19 -12.55 0.96
C ASP A 19 -6.31 -14.04 1.35
N GLY A 20 -5.34 -14.86 0.95
CA GLY A 20 -5.25 -16.28 1.28
C GLY A 20 -6.10 -17.17 0.40
N ASP A 21 -6.50 -16.71 -0.79
CA ASP A 21 -7.33 -17.49 -1.72
C ASP A 21 -6.55 -18.52 -2.55
N GLY A 22 -5.22 -18.54 -2.42
CA GLY A 22 -4.30 -19.41 -3.15
C GLY A 22 -3.78 -18.83 -4.47
N GLY A 23 -4.24 -17.64 -4.86
CA GLY A 23 -3.74 -16.84 -5.97
C GLY A 23 -2.69 -15.82 -5.53
N VAL A 24 -1.84 -15.38 -6.46
CA VAL A 24 -0.90 -14.28 -6.19
C VAL A 24 -1.61 -12.96 -6.44
N ASP A 25 -1.78 -12.17 -5.39
CA ASP A 25 -2.36 -10.82 -5.48
C ASP A 25 -1.32 -9.79 -5.91
N PHE A 26 -0.16 -9.84 -5.27
CA PHE A 26 0.94 -8.93 -5.50
C PHE A 26 2.14 -9.68 -6.05
N ALA A 27 2.61 -9.25 -7.21
CA ALA A 27 3.87 -9.67 -7.79
C ALA A 27 4.73 -8.44 -8.07
N ALA A 28 6.04 -8.53 -7.88
CA ALA A 28 6.96 -7.47 -8.29
C ALA A 28 7.98 -7.96 -9.34
N GLY A 29 8.60 -7.03 -10.05
CA GLY A 29 9.64 -7.36 -11.02
C GLY A 29 10.24 -6.15 -11.69
N TRP A 30 11.29 -6.41 -12.46
CA TRP A 30 11.88 -5.42 -13.35
C TRP A 30 11.03 -5.17 -14.58
N MET A 31 10.94 -3.90 -14.93
CA MET A 31 10.36 -3.44 -16.18
C MET A 31 11.35 -2.47 -16.82
N GLN A 32 11.60 -2.65 -18.12
CA GLN A 32 12.44 -1.74 -18.90
C GLN A 32 11.55 -0.77 -19.66
N ARG A 33 11.96 0.50 -19.66
CA ARG A 33 11.28 1.54 -20.44
C ARG A 33 12.30 2.31 -21.27
N ALA A 34 11.99 2.49 -22.55
CA ALA A 34 12.75 3.37 -23.41
C ALA A 34 12.66 4.82 -22.89
N VAL A 35 13.81 5.47 -22.73
CA VAL A 35 13.95 6.85 -22.28
C VAL A 35 14.45 7.69 -23.44
N GLY A 36 13.61 8.61 -23.92
CA GLY A 36 13.95 9.49 -25.04
C GLY A 36 14.13 8.76 -26.37
N SER A 37 14.68 9.47 -27.35
CA SER A 37 14.77 9.04 -28.77
C SER A 37 16.01 8.22 -29.11
N ASN A 38 16.95 8.07 -28.17
CA ASN A 38 18.33 7.64 -28.46
C ASN A 38 18.64 6.20 -28.00
N GLY A 39 17.62 5.35 -27.81
CA GLY A 39 17.82 3.95 -27.42
C GLY A 39 18.28 3.74 -25.97
N TYR A 40 18.15 4.74 -25.10
CA TYR A 40 18.38 4.58 -23.67
C TYR A 40 17.23 3.81 -23.03
N PHE A 41 17.55 2.99 -22.02
CA PHE A 41 16.54 2.32 -21.21
C PHE A 41 16.75 2.67 -19.74
N SER A 42 15.66 2.93 -19.03
CA SER A 42 15.65 2.89 -17.56
C SER A 42 15.04 1.56 -17.11
N SER A 43 15.56 1.03 -16.00
CA SER A 43 14.98 -0.15 -15.36
C SER A 43 14.23 0.32 -14.12
N VAL A 44 13.03 -0.19 -13.95
CA VAL A 44 12.18 0.19 -12.83
C VAL A 44 11.75 -1.09 -12.17
N TYR A 45 11.95 -1.19 -10.86
CA TYR A 45 11.49 -2.34 -10.10
C TYR A 45 10.23 -1.94 -9.34
N GLY A 46 9.17 -2.70 -9.49
CA GLY A 46 7.92 -2.40 -8.82
C GLY A 46 6.87 -3.47 -8.99
N PRO A 47 5.68 -3.25 -8.39
CA PRO A 47 4.50 -4.05 -8.63
C PRO A 47 4.23 -4.27 -10.12
N ARG A 48 4.00 -5.52 -10.52
CA ARG A 48 3.53 -5.87 -11.86
C ARG A 48 2.06 -5.52 -11.99
N TYR A 49 1.60 -5.31 -13.22
CA TYR A 49 0.17 -5.15 -13.50
C TYR A 49 -0.62 -6.34 -12.94
N SER A 50 -1.65 -6.03 -12.16
CA SER A 50 -2.65 -7.00 -11.70
C SER A 50 -4.01 -6.32 -11.80
N VAL A 51 -4.99 -7.03 -12.37
CA VAL A 51 -6.35 -6.51 -12.60
C VAL A 51 -7.09 -6.22 -11.29
N ASN A 52 -6.70 -6.89 -10.21
CA ASN A 52 -7.32 -6.76 -8.89
C ASN A 52 -6.57 -5.78 -7.99
N MET A 53 -5.48 -5.17 -8.46
CA MET A 53 -4.63 -4.32 -7.65
C MET A 53 -4.49 -2.91 -8.22
N ALA A 54 -4.47 -1.94 -7.33
CA ALA A 54 -4.00 -0.58 -7.61
C ALA A 54 -3.15 -0.09 -6.44
N TYR A 55 -2.28 0.88 -6.70
CA TYR A 55 -1.36 1.41 -5.70
C TYR A 55 -1.46 2.93 -5.61
N LEU A 56 -1.14 3.48 -4.43
CA LEU A 56 -1.07 4.91 -4.24
C LEU A 56 0.21 5.48 -4.84
N ALA A 57 0.06 6.46 -5.71
CA ALA A 57 1.14 7.15 -6.39
C ALA A 57 1.02 8.67 -6.25
N GLU A 58 2.14 9.39 -6.39
CA GLU A 58 2.17 10.85 -6.28
C GLU A 58 1.57 11.53 -7.53
N ARG A 59 0.67 12.51 -7.34
CA ARG A 59 -0.04 13.18 -8.43
C ARG A 59 0.83 14.03 -9.36
N ARG A 60 1.97 14.52 -8.87
CA ARG A 60 2.89 15.38 -9.63
C ARG A 60 4.31 14.85 -9.50
N SER A 61 4.77 14.11 -10.50
CA SER A 61 6.21 13.87 -10.65
C SER A 61 6.86 15.13 -11.27
N PRO A 62 7.79 15.82 -10.59
CA PRO A 62 8.34 17.10 -11.06
C PRO A 62 9.30 17.01 -12.27
N SER A 63 9.54 15.83 -12.85
CA SER A 63 10.41 15.68 -14.03
C SER A 63 9.65 15.17 -15.27
N SER A 64 9.11 16.13 -16.02
CA SER A 64 8.70 16.23 -17.44
C SER A 64 8.43 15.01 -18.36
N SER A 65 8.45 13.72 -17.98
CA SER A 65 8.11 12.63 -18.92
C SER A 65 7.62 11.30 -18.30
N TYR A 66 7.51 11.19 -16.97
CA TYR A 66 7.21 9.91 -16.32
C TYR A 66 5.92 9.97 -15.49
N PRO A 67 5.00 8.99 -15.64
CA PRO A 67 3.85 8.86 -14.76
C PRO A 67 4.27 8.46 -13.34
N ALA A 68 3.33 8.64 -12.43
CA ALA A 68 3.46 8.78 -10.98
C ALA A 68 4.29 7.67 -10.31
N ALA A 69 5.40 8.04 -9.66
CA ALA A 69 6.10 7.11 -8.77
C ALA A 69 5.18 6.69 -7.62
N TYR A 70 5.21 5.41 -7.24
CA TYR A 70 4.45 4.95 -6.07
C TYR A 70 4.94 5.69 -4.81
N ALA A 71 4.00 6.14 -3.99
CA ALA A 71 4.32 6.98 -2.85
C ALA A 71 4.99 6.16 -1.73
N ALA A 72 6.08 6.68 -1.17
CA ALA A 72 6.74 6.11 0.02
C ALA A 72 6.11 6.68 1.30
N LEU A 73 4.97 6.14 1.71
CA LEU A 73 4.15 6.71 2.77
C LEU A 73 4.81 6.62 4.16
N LEU A 74 4.52 7.61 5.00
CA LEU A 74 4.88 7.63 6.41
C LEU A 74 3.93 6.76 7.25
N PRO A 75 4.37 6.28 8.44
CA PRO A 75 3.46 5.64 9.40
C PRO A 75 2.23 6.50 9.69
N GLY A 76 1.05 5.88 9.76
CA GLY A 76 -0.22 6.54 10.04
C GLY A 76 -0.90 7.23 8.85
N ALA A 77 -0.24 7.30 7.69
CA ALA A 77 -0.86 7.83 6.46
C ALA A 77 -2.16 7.07 6.15
N GLN A 78 -3.23 7.80 5.85
CA GLN A 78 -4.55 7.21 5.58
C GLN A 78 -4.61 6.64 4.17
N ILE A 79 -5.06 5.39 4.05
CA ILE A 79 -5.18 4.66 2.78
C ILE A 79 -6.65 4.24 2.62
N GLY A 80 -7.32 4.80 1.61
CA GLY A 80 -8.74 4.60 1.34
C GLY A 80 -9.31 5.66 0.38
N PRO A 81 -10.64 5.74 0.22
CA PRO A 81 -11.29 6.68 -0.68
C PRO A 81 -11.77 7.97 0.01
N PRO A 82 -11.71 9.14 -0.66
CA PRO A 82 -10.80 9.50 -1.75
C PRO A 82 -9.41 9.79 -1.19
N GLY A 83 -8.35 9.37 -1.89
CA GLY A 83 -6.97 9.56 -1.45
C GLY A 83 -6.63 11.04 -1.18
N ALA A 84 -5.57 11.27 -0.41
CA ALA A 84 -5.07 12.62 -0.14
C ALA A 84 -4.92 13.43 -1.45
N PRO A 85 -5.03 14.78 -1.43
CA PRO A 85 -5.08 15.62 -2.62
C PRO A 85 -3.90 15.44 -3.59
N ASP A 86 -2.76 15.00 -3.07
CA ASP A 86 -1.52 14.78 -3.81
C ASP A 86 -1.27 13.31 -4.17
N LEU A 87 -2.22 12.42 -3.89
CA LEU A 87 -2.16 11.00 -4.21
C LEU A 87 -3.23 10.60 -5.22
N MET A 88 -2.92 9.60 -6.02
CA MET A 88 -3.86 8.94 -6.91
C MET A 88 -3.73 7.43 -6.85
N TRP A 89 -4.83 6.74 -7.10
CA TRP A 89 -4.83 5.30 -7.35
C TRP A 89 -4.43 5.05 -8.80
N THR A 90 -3.42 4.22 -9.02
CA THR A 90 -3.00 3.78 -10.35
C THR A 90 -2.76 2.27 -10.34
N GLY A 91 -3.28 1.60 -11.37
CA GLY A 91 -2.98 0.19 -11.64
C GLY A 91 -1.99 0.01 -12.79
N LEU A 92 -1.36 1.09 -13.27
CA LEU A 92 -0.45 1.02 -14.41
C LEU A 92 0.87 0.37 -13.99
N SER A 93 1.36 -0.59 -14.79
CA SER A 93 2.66 -1.24 -14.56
C SER A 93 3.86 -0.33 -14.77
N PHE A 94 3.69 0.82 -15.43
CA PHE A 94 4.80 1.72 -15.71
C PHE A 94 5.14 2.66 -14.55
N ASP A 95 4.32 2.66 -13.50
CA ASP A 95 4.54 3.37 -12.27
C ASP A 95 5.46 2.52 -11.40
N GLY A 96 6.66 3.01 -11.15
CA GLY A 96 7.69 2.27 -10.41
C GLY A 96 7.60 2.44 -8.90
N MET A 97 7.99 1.41 -8.16
CA MET A 97 8.33 1.59 -6.73
C MET A 97 9.76 2.13 -6.60
N PHE A 98 10.74 1.47 -7.23
CA PHE A 98 12.15 1.89 -7.23
C PHE A 98 12.59 2.30 -8.63
N TRP A 99 13.20 3.47 -8.73
CA TRP A 99 13.86 3.89 -9.96
C TRP A 99 15.33 3.43 -9.91
N ALA A 100 15.75 2.58 -10.85
CA ALA A 100 17.16 2.22 -11.01
C ALA A 100 17.59 2.53 -12.45
N THR A 101 18.36 3.59 -12.64
CA THR A 101 18.95 3.83 -13.96
C THR A 101 20.13 2.88 -14.14
N ARG A 102 19.92 1.80 -14.89
CA ARG A 102 21.00 1.00 -15.44
C ARG A 102 21.33 1.53 -16.83
N ASN A 103 22.34 2.37 -16.93
CA ASN A 103 22.89 2.72 -18.23
C ASN A 103 23.78 1.57 -18.71
N SER A 104 23.56 1.04 -19.91
CA SER A 104 24.45 0.04 -20.51
C SER A 104 25.88 0.55 -20.76
N SER A 105 26.13 1.86 -20.63
CA SER A 105 27.44 2.50 -20.79
C SER A 105 27.99 3.22 -19.55
N LEU A 106 27.25 3.27 -18.43
CA LEU A 106 27.75 3.82 -17.16
C LEU A 106 27.52 2.79 -16.05
N GLU A 107 28.59 2.08 -15.70
CA GLU A 107 28.70 1.52 -14.35
C GLU A 107 29.06 2.67 -13.39
N PRO A 108 28.42 2.80 -12.22
CA PRO A 108 27.48 1.88 -11.58
C PRO A 108 25.98 2.22 -11.76
N THR A 109 25.09 1.23 -11.52
CA THR A 109 23.64 1.43 -11.36
C THR A 109 23.34 2.52 -10.33
N VAL A 110 22.48 3.48 -10.69
CA VAL A 110 22.05 4.55 -9.79
C VAL A 110 20.59 4.35 -9.37
N TYR A 111 20.35 4.24 -8.06
CA TYR A 111 19.01 4.18 -7.48
C TYR A 111 18.50 5.58 -7.11
N SER A 112 17.28 5.92 -7.52
CA SER A 112 16.65 7.21 -7.23
C SER A 112 15.14 7.06 -6.98
N GLY A 113 14.46 8.19 -6.77
CA GLY A 113 13.03 8.24 -6.46
C GLY A 113 12.73 8.21 -4.96
N ALA A 114 11.44 8.32 -4.62
CA ALA A 114 10.94 8.43 -3.23
C ALA A 114 11.30 7.23 -2.34
N TRP A 115 11.69 6.12 -2.96
CA TRP A 115 12.06 4.89 -2.29
C TRP A 115 13.56 4.60 -2.31
N SER A 116 14.41 5.56 -2.67
CA SER A 116 15.87 5.40 -2.54
C SER A 116 16.30 5.61 -1.10
N ASP A 117 17.04 4.65 -0.54
CA ASP A 117 17.62 4.69 0.82
C ASP A 117 16.62 5.03 1.93
N VAL A 118 15.43 4.42 1.90
CA VAL A 118 14.36 4.67 2.90
C VAL A 118 14.19 3.52 3.88
N SER A 119 13.89 3.83 5.13
CA SER A 119 13.64 2.82 6.16
C SER A 119 12.18 2.82 6.61
N ARG A 120 11.54 1.64 6.60
CA ARG A 120 10.19 1.39 7.11
C ARG A 120 9.15 2.36 6.54
N ARG A 121 9.10 2.47 5.22
CA ARG A 121 8.08 3.22 4.47
C ARG A 121 7.01 2.28 3.94
N PHE A 122 5.84 2.84 3.62
CA PHE A 122 4.67 2.05 3.28
C PHE A 122 4.21 2.30 1.84
N LEU A 123 4.00 1.22 1.11
CA LEU A 123 3.30 1.22 -0.17
C LEU A 123 1.82 1.00 0.12
N GLY A 124 0.98 1.99 -0.20
CA GLY A 124 -0.47 1.84 -0.09
C GLY A 124 -1.05 1.12 -1.30
N PHE A 125 -1.95 0.16 -1.07
CA PHE A 125 -2.61 -0.61 -2.12
C PHE A 125 -4.13 -0.68 -1.93
N ARG A 126 -4.82 -0.92 -3.04
CA ARG A 126 -6.21 -1.33 -3.15
C ARG A 126 -6.18 -2.73 -3.75
N LEU A 127 -6.86 -3.67 -3.11
CA LEU A 127 -7.07 -5.04 -3.54
C LEU A 127 -8.57 -5.27 -3.73
N ASP A 128 -8.99 -5.76 -4.87
CA ASP A 128 -10.39 -6.12 -5.12
C ASP A 128 -10.63 -7.60 -4.82
N ILE A 129 -11.38 -7.88 -3.75
CA ILE A 129 -11.75 -9.24 -3.31
C ILE A 129 -13.25 -9.42 -3.54
N GLY A 130 -13.63 -10.39 -4.37
CA GLY A 130 -15.05 -10.62 -4.69
C GLY A 130 -15.77 -9.40 -5.27
N GLY A 131 -15.04 -8.54 -6.01
CA GLY A 131 -15.57 -7.29 -6.58
C GLY A 131 -15.70 -6.13 -5.59
N LEU A 132 -15.22 -6.30 -4.36
CA LEU A 132 -15.24 -5.26 -3.32
C LEU A 132 -13.83 -4.77 -3.04
N ALA A 133 -13.67 -3.45 -2.95
CA ALA A 133 -12.37 -2.84 -2.72
C ALA A 133 -11.95 -2.93 -1.25
N HIS A 134 -10.77 -3.47 -1.00
CA HIS A 134 -10.08 -3.49 0.28
C HIS A 134 -8.81 -2.63 0.20
N TYR A 135 -8.48 -1.93 1.28
CA TYR A 135 -7.32 -1.05 1.32
C TYR A 135 -6.29 -1.59 2.30
N GLY A 136 -5.01 -1.47 1.92
CA GLY A 136 -3.92 -2.03 2.70
C GLY A 136 -2.59 -1.33 2.48
N TRP A 137 -1.58 -1.81 3.19
CA TRP A 137 -0.22 -1.32 3.12
C TRP A 137 0.78 -2.47 3.11
N MET A 138 1.92 -2.25 2.48
CA MET A 138 3.12 -3.10 2.56
C MET A 138 4.28 -2.26 3.06
N ARG A 139 5.04 -2.76 4.04
CA ARG A 139 6.16 -2.01 4.65
C ARG A 139 7.50 -2.46 4.11
N PHE A 140 8.22 -1.55 3.48
CA PHE A 140 9.55 -1.81 2.94
C PHE A 140 10.65 -0.98 3.62
N SER A 141 11.87 -1.52 3.61
CA SER A 141 13.11 -0.74 3.69
C SER A 141 13.93 -0.96 2.43
N THR A 142 14.63 0.07 2.00
CA THR A 142 15.60 0.03 0.91
C THR A 142 16.93 0.64 1.32
N GLY A 143 18.01 0.14 0.72
CA GLY A 143 19.33 0.75 0.81
C GLY A 143 19.70 1.45 -0.49
N GLY A 144 20.58 2.45 -0.40
CA GLY A 144 21.20 3.08 -1.58
C GLY A 144 22.03 2.14 -2.45
N ASP A 145 22.29 0.91 -1.98
CA ASP A 145 22.94 -0.19 -2.69
C ASP A 145 21.97 -1.13 -3.42
N GLY A 146 20.67 -0.82 -3.43
CA GLY A 146 19.64 -1.64 -4.07
C GLY A 146 19.12 -2.77 -3.20
N ARG A 147 19.52 -2.88 -1.92
CA ARG A 147 18.88 -3.82 -1.00
C ARG A 147 17.42 -3.45 -0.80
N VAL A 148 16.54 -4.44 -0.80
CA VAL A 148 15.10 -4.28 -0.52
C VAL A 148 14.68 -5.31 0.52
N LEU A 149 13.90 -4.86 1.48
CA LEU A 149 13.40 -5.66 2.59
C LEU A 149 11.89 -5.43 2.73
N LEU A 150 11.09 -6.48 2.57
CA LEU A 150 9.68 -6.47 2.95
C LEU A 150 9.56 -6.92 4.41
N HIS A 151 9.03 -6.04 5.26
CA HIS A 151 8.89 -6.30 6.68
C HIS A 151 7.62 -7.08 7.01
N ASP A 152 6.49 -6.58 6.52
CA ASP A 152 5.12 -7.03 6.76
C ASP A 152 4.13 -6.30 5.82
N TYR A 153 2.89 -6.75 5.83
CA TYR A 153 1.75 -6.13 5.14
C TYR A 153 0.47 -6.33 5.95
N ALA A 154 -0.55 -5.50 5.69
CA ALA A 154 -1.90 -5.68 6.22
C ALA A 154 -2.93 -5.00 5.31
N TYR A 155 -4.18 -5.44 5.40
CA TYR A 155 -5.32 -4.79 4.75
C TYR A 155 -6.53 -4.74 5.69
N ALA A 156 -7.48 -3.85 5.39
CA ALA A 156 -8.73 -3.76 6.12
C ALA A 156 -9.69 -4.88 5.71
N GLY A 157 -10.08 -5.73 6.66
CA GLY A 157 -11.04 -6.82 6.39
C GLY A 157 -12.45 -6.34 6.04
N THR A 158 -12.81 -5.10 6.38
CA THR A 158 -14.07 -4.49 5.95
C THR A 158 -13.88 -3.79 4.59
N PRO A 159 -14.68 -4.14 3.57
CA PRO A 159 -14.65 -3.44 2.29
C PRO A 159 -14.83 -1.92 2.43
N GLY A 160 -14.05 -1.16 1.67
CA GLY A 160 -14.11 0.30 1.65
C GLY A 160 -13.51 1.01 2.86
N ALA A 161 -13.11 0.28 3.90
CA ALA A 161 -12.62 0.88 5.14
C ALA A 161 -11.22 1.48 4.98
N VAL A 162 -11.04 2.70 5.51
CA VAL A 162 -9.74 3.36 5.56
C VAL A 162 -8.82 2.63 6.56
N ILE A 163 -7.56 2.47 6.20
CA ILE A 163 -6.52 1.92 7.07
C ILE A 163 -5.35 2.89 7.19
N GLY A 164 -4.80 3.02 8.40
CA GLY A 164 -3.56 3.76 8.62
C GLY A 164 -2.35 2.91 8.25
N ALA A 165 -1.38 3.48 7.55
CA ALA A 165 -0.11 2.83 7.23
C ALA A 165 0.58 2.32 8.50
N GLY A 166 0.90 1.02 8.55
CA GLY A 166 1.51 0.39 9.72
C GLY A 166 0.54 0.02 10.85
N VAL A 167 -0.75 0.31 10.69
CA VAL A 167 -1.79 -0.16 11.61
C VAL A 167 -2.22 -1.55 11.18
N VAL A 168 -2.05 -2.53 12.06
CA VAL A 168 -2.69 -3.84 11.91
C VAL A 168 -4.08 -3.71 12.51
N ALA A 169 -5.13 -3.88 11.70
CA ALA A 169 -6.49 -3.93 12.20
C ALA A 169 -6.62 -5.14 13.12
N SER A 170 -6.50 -4.94 14.44
CA SER A 170 -6.72 -6.01 15.40
C SER A 170 -8.20 -6.41 15.35
N PRO A 171 -8.54 -7.71 15.29
CA PRO A 171 -9.91 -8.19 15.48
C PRO A 171 -10.57 -7.64 16.77
N ALA A 172 -9.77 -7.26 17.77
CA ALA A 172 -10.23 -6.66 19.02
C ALA A 172 -10.86 -5.26 18.85
N SER A 173 -10.44 -4.48 17.86
CA SER A 173 -10.93 -3.10 17.66
C SER A 173 -12.39 -3.07 17.19
N LEU A 174 -12.80 -4.05 16.37
CA LEU A 174 -14.20 -4.24 15.96
C LEU A 174 -15.05 -4.78 17.11
N SER A 175 -14.47 -5.67 17.92
CA SER A 175 -15.13 -6.25 19.10
C SER A 175 -15.44 -5.19 20.17
N LEU A 176 -14.52 -4.23 20.38
CA LEU A 176 -14.72 -3.11 21.32
C LEU A 176 -15.80 -2.13 20.84
N LEU A 177 -15.87 -1.84 19.54
CA LEU A 177 -16.91 -0.97 18.98
C LEU A 177 -18.31 -1.60 19.12
N ALA A 178 -18.42 -2.91 18.85
CA ALA A 178 -19.66 -3.67 19.00
C ALA A 178 -20.10 -3.80 20.48
N LEU A 179 -19.16 -3.99 21.40
CA LEU A 179 -19.43 -3.99 22.85
C LEU A 179 -19.85 -2.61 23.36
N GLY A 180 -19.20 -1.55 22.90
CA GLY A 180 -19.56 -0.16 23.23
C GLY A 180 -20.99 0.19 22.80
N LEU A 181 -21.37 -0.16 21.58
CA LEU A 181 -22.74 0.04 21.08
C LEU A 181 -23.78 -0.77 21.87
N SER A 182 -23.44 -2.01 22.23
CA SER A 182 -24.30 -2.90 23.02
C SER A 182 -24.54 -2.37 24.44
N LEU A 183 -23.52 -1.80 25.06
CA LEU A 183 -23.64 -1.16 26.38
C LEU A 183 -24.46 0.13 26.32
N LEU A 184 -24.29 0.96 25.29
CA LEU A 184 -25.08 2.18 25.09
C LEU A 184 -26.56 1.87 24.83
N LEU A 185 -26.87 0.83 24.05
CA LEU A 185 -28.22 0.36 23.80
C LEU A 185 -28.88 -0.23 25.07
N ARG A 186 -28.11 -0.93 25.91
CA ARG A 186 -28.60 -1.42 27.21
C ARG A 186 -28.82 -0.30 28.22
N ALA A 187 -27.92 0.69 28.28
CA ALA A 187 -28.05 1.84 29.17
C ALA A 187 -29.25 2.73 28.80
N SER A 188 -29.45 3.00 27.51
CA SER A 188 -30.59 3.79 27.02
C SER A 188 -31.94 3.12 27.28
N ARG A 189 -32.03 1.77 27.23
CA ARG A 189 -33.24 1.02 27.61
C ARG A 189 -33.53 1.10 29.11
N ARG A 190 -32.51 1.00 29.97
CA ARG A 190 -32.67 1.14 31.43
C ARG A 190 -33.13 2.54 31.83
N LEU A 191 -32.59 3.58 31.20
CA LEU A 191 -32.97 4.97 31.49
C LEU A 191 -34.41 5.30 31.04
N ARG A 192 -34.90 4.69 29.96
CA ARG A 192 -36.30 4.83 29.52
C ARG A 192 -37.28 4.11 30.45
N GLY A 193 -36.94 2.90 30.92
CA GLY A 193 -37.77 2.17 31.90
C GLY A 193 -37.86 2.87 33.26
N ALA A 194 -36.76 3.46 33.74
CA ALA A 194 -36.72 4.16 35.02
C ALA A 194 -37.52 5.49 35.03
N ARG A 195 -37.71 6.15 33.87
CA ARG A 195 -38.56 7.35 33.76
C ARG A 195 -40.05 7.03 33.74
N VAL A 196 -40.46 5.88 33.19
CA VAL A 196 -41.87 5.46 33.17
C VAL A 196 -42.34 5.06 34.58
N ALA A 197 -41.47 4.45 35.39
CA ALA A 197 -41.79 4.05 36.76
C ALA A 197 -41.90 5.20 37.77
N ARG A 198 -41.47 6.43 37.43
CA ARG A 198 -41.57 7.63 38.30
C ARG A 198 -42.68 8.60 37.91
N GLY A 199 -43.52 8.25 36.92
CA GLY A 199 -44.64 9.07 36.47
C GLY A 199 -46.01 8.50 36.84
N VAL A 200 -46.06 7.50 37.72
CA VAL A 200 -47.28 6.90 38.25
C VAL A 200 -47.25 7.03 39.77
N GLU A 201 -47.42 8.26 40.25
CA GLU A 201 -47.93 8.60 41.59
C GLU A 201 -48.83 9.83 41.46
#